data_AF-A0A5B0P6D0-F1
#
_entry.id   AF-A0A5B0P6D0-F1
#
_cell.length_a   1.000
_cell.length_b   1.000
_cell.length_c   1.000
_cell.angle_alpha   90.00
_cell.angle_beta   90.00
_cell.angle_gamma   90.00
#
_symmetry.space_group_name_H-M   'P 1'
#
loop_
_entity.id
_entity.type
_entity.pdbx_description
1 polymer ?
#
loop_
_entity_poly.entity_id
_entity_poly.type
_entity_poly.pdbx_seq_one_letter_code
_entity_poly.pdbx_strand_id
1 'polypeptide(L)'
;MEAPHATDSAETVDPTDNNNSGSQKNTLRSKLTRVYSLMNDLNLTPKDFLIGFLRDEDIQFAIHRRFWATQTGWRTTVNVVHAIRDLVCKKNTGKKLWNDLIMSEVCGP
;
A
#
# COMPACT_ATOMS: atom_id res chain seq x y z
N MET A 1 43.38 46.95 -25.43
CA MET A 1 42.19 47.68 -25.91
C MET A 1 41.52 46.76 -26.92
N GLU A 2 40.84 45.72 -26.43
CA GLU A 2 39.44 45.66 -25.99
C GLU A 2 38.65 44.92 -27.07
N ALA A 3 38.13 43.74 -26.72
CA ALA A 3 37.22 42.98 -27.57
C ALA A 3 35.79 43.42 -27.28
N PRO A 4 34.87 43.21 -28.24
CA PRO A 4 33.56 42.70 -27.86
C PRO A 4 33.19 41.49 -28.75
N HIS A 5 32.99 40.31 -28.16
CA HIS A 5 31.78 39.84 -27.49
C HIS A 5 30.61 39.61 -28.46
N ALA A 6 30.46 38.35 -28.87
CA ALA A 6 29.25 37.83 -29.46
C ALA A 6 28.19 37.66 -28.38
N THR A 7 27.06 38.36 -28.47
CA THR A 7 25.73 37.89 -28.04
C THR A 7 24.69 38.93 -28.43
N ASP A 8 23.73 38.58 -29.28
CA ASP A 8 22.35 39.02 -29.09
C ASP A 8 21.40 38.00 -29.72
N SER A 9 20.92 37.08 -28.88
CA SER A 9 19.76 36.24 -29.14
C SER A 9 18.82 36.47 -27.97
N ALA A 10 17.90 37.41 -28.13
CA ALA A 10 16.72 37.50 -27.30
C ALA A 10 15.58 38.01 -28.19
N GLU A 11 14.56 37.18 -28.41
CA GLU A 11 13.22 37.48 -27.88
C GLU A 11 12.23 36.34 -28.18
N THR A 12 11.63 35.83 -27.09
CA THR A 12 10.30 35.17 -26.97
C THR A 12 10.09 33.81 -27.64
N VAL A 13 9.54 32.78 -26.97
CA VAL A 13 8.29 32.76 -26.21
C VAL A 13 8.29 31.61 -25.19
N ASP A 14 7.84 31.89 -23.95
CA ASP A 14 7.21 30.91 -23.06
C ASP A 14 5.69 31.14 -23.23
N PRO A 15 4.83 30.15 -23.50
CA PRO A 15 4.35 29.22 -22.47
C PRO A 15 4.04 27.81 -22.99
N THR A 16 4.36 26.76 -22.24
CA THR A 16 3.35 25.68 -22.03
C THR A 16 3.67 24.80 -20.82
N ASP A 17 3.20 25.24 -19.66
CA ASP A 17 2.67 24.35 -18.64
C ASP A 17 1.50 23.55 -19.24
N ASN A 18 1.78 22.35 -19.75
CA ASN A 18 0.76 21.44 -20.25
C ASN A 18 0.53 20.28 -19.28
N ASN A 19 -0.28 20.58 -18.27
CA ASN A 19 -1.44 19.78 -17.85
C ASN A 19 -1.28 18.25 -17.88
N ASN A 20 -0.66 17.69 -16.83
CA ASN A 20 -0.83 16.28 -16.45
C ASN A 20 -1.49 16.14 -15.05
N SER A 21 -2.60 16.85 -14.82
CA SER A 21 -3.31 16.86 -13.53
C SER A 21 -4.49 15.87 -13.46
N GLY A 22 -4.82 15.21 -14.59
CA GLY A 22 -5.95 14.27 -14.67
C GLY A 22 -5.64 12.83 -14.25
N SER A 23 -4.39 12.38 -14.37
CA SER A 23 -4.03 10.95 -14.25
C SER A 23 -3.58 10.53 -12.83
N GLN A 24 -3.21 11.49 -11.96
CA GLN A 24 -2.71 11.18 -10.62
C GLN A 24 -3.78 10.72 -9.62
N LYS A 25 -5.06 11.00 -9.85
CA LYS A 25 -6.13 10.76 -8.87
C LYS A 25 -6.51 9.28 -8.68
N ASN A 26 -6.17 8.40 -9.61
CA ASN A 26 -6.64 7.01 -9.62
C ASN A 26 -5.57 5.92 -9.48
N THR A 27 -4.30 6.28 -9.24
CA THR A 27 -3.25 5.28 -9.02
C THR A 27 -3.49 4.50 -7.74
N LEU A 28 -3.02 3.23 -7.67
CA LEU A 28 -3.09 2.44 -6.44
C LEU A 28 -2.41 3.17 -5.27
N ARG A 29 -1.28 3.83 -5.53
CA ARG A 29 -0.56 4.63 -4.53
C ARG A 29 -1.45 5.74 -3.96
N SER A 30 -2.12 6.51 -4.82
CA SER A 30 -3.00 7.60 -4.38
C SER A 30 -4.17 7.09 -3.53
N LYS A 31 -4.74 5.92 -3.89
CA LYS A 31 -5.80 5.27 -3.11
C LYS A 31 -5.29 4.80 -1.74
N LEU A 32 -4.12 4.15 -1.71
CA LEU A 32 -3.49 3.70 -0.46
C LEU A 32 -3.15 4.86 0.47
N THR A 33 -2.58 5.94 -0.06
CA THR A 33 -2.28 7.16 0.71
C THR A 33 -3.56 7.73 1.33
N ARG A 34 -4.65 7.83 0.56
CA ARG A 34 -5.92 8.35 1.07
C ARG A 34 -6.52 7.49 2.18
N VAL A 35 -6.52 6.17 2.01
CA VAL A 35 -7.04 5.24 3.03
C VAL A 35 -6.18 5.31 4.30
N TYR A 36 -4.86 5.35 4.15
CA TYR A 36 -3.94 5.46 5.28
C TYR A 36 -4.12 6.77 6.05
N SER A 37 -4.27 7.90 5.36
CA SER A 37 -4.57 9.19 6.00
C SER A 37 -5.85 9.12 6.82
N LEU A 38 -6.92 8.54 6.27
CA LEU A 38 -8.19 8.38 7.01
C LEU A 38 -8.02 7.49 8.25
N MET A 39 -7.29 6.38 8.14
CA MET A 39 -7.00 5.52 9.29
C MET A 39 -6.23 6.29 10.38
N ASN A 40 -5.24 7.08 9.98
CA ASN A 40 -4.47 7.91 10.91
C ASN A 40 -5.32 8.96 11.62
N ASP A 41 -6.23 9.62 10.90
CA ASP A 41 -7.16 10.62 11.48
C ASP A 41 -8.11 9.99 12.51
N LEU A 42 -8.41 8.69 12.34
CA LEU A 42 -9.24 7.90 13.27
C LEU A 42 -8.44 7.24 14.41
N ASN A 43 -7.13 7.50 14.52
CA ASN A 43 -6.21 6.81 15.43
C ASN A 43 -6.24 5.27 15.27
N LEU A 44 -6.46 4.79 14.05
CA LEU A 44 -6.55 3.37 13.74
C LEU A 44 -5.29 2.92 12.99
N THR A 45 -4.63 1.87 13.46
CA THR A 45 -3.49 1.31 12.72
C THR A 45 -3.96 0.33 11.63
N PRO A 46 -3.18 0.12 10.55
CA PRO A 46 -3.51 -0.89 9.55
C PRO A 46 -3.66 -2.30 10.13
N LYS A 47 -2.92 -2.63 11.20
CA LYS A 47 -3.01 -3.93 11.88
C LYS A 47 -4.33 -4.05 12.65
N ASP A 48 -4.70 -3.02 13.41
CA ASP A 48 -5.95 -3.02 14.18
C ASP A 48 -7.16 -3.07 13.24
N PHE A 49 -7.11 -2.32 12.15
CA PHE A 49 -8.13 -2.41 11.10
C PHE A 49 -8.26 -3.82 10.54
N LEU A 50 -7.14 -4.46 10.15
CA LEU A 50 -7.18 -5.79 9.56
C LEU A 50 -7.72 -6.83 10.54
N ILE A 51 -7.31 -6.77 11.82
CA ILE A 51 -7.81 -7.66 12.87
C ILE A 51 -9.31 -7.42 13.10
N GLY A 52 -9.75 -6.16 13.24
CA GLY A 52 -11.15 -5.81 13.41
C GLY A 52 -11.99 -6.28 12.23
N PHE A 53 -11.58 -5.97 11.01
CA PHE A 53 -12.24 -6.42 9.78
C PHE A 53 -12.43 -7.94 9.73
N LEU A 54 -11.43 -8.71 10.18
CA LEU A 54 -11.44 -10.18 10.17
C LEU A 54 -12.25 -10.81 11.32
N ARG A 55 -12.59 -10.07 12.38
CA ARG A 55 -13.26 -10.61 13.58
C ARG A 55 -14.63 -10.02 13.87
N ASP A 56 -14.90 -8.79 13.44
CA ASP A 56 -16.10 -8.04 13.80
C ASP A 56 -17.38 -8.65 13.21
N GLU A 57 -18.37 -9.00 14.01
CA GLU A 57 -19.56 -9.72 13.53
C GLU A 57 -20.57 -8.88 12.73
N ASP A 58 -20.34 -7.57 12.56
CA ASP A 58 -21.21 -6.70 11.78
C ASP A 58 -21.42 -7.24 10.34
N ILE A 59 -22.67 -7.17 9.89
CA ILE A 59 -23.12 -7.73 8.61
C ILE A 59 -22.34 -7.19 7.41
N GLN A 60 -21.92 -5.92 7.47
CA GLN A 60 -21.12 -5.29 6.40
C GLN A 60 -19.76 -5.99 6.27
N PHE A 61 -19.12 -6.33 7.39
CA PHE A 61 -17.85 -7.05 7.38
C PHE A 61 -18.05 -8.54 7.11
N ALA A 62 -19.11 -9.16 7.62
CA ALA A 62 -19.42 -10.58 7.39
C ALA A 62 -19.56 -10.92 5.90
N ILE A 63 -20.24 -10.06 5.13
CA ILE A 63 -20.41 -10.24 3.67
C ILE A 63 -19.07 -10.21 2.95
N HIS A 64 -18.11 -9.39 3.39
CA HIS A 64 -16.79 -9.32 2.77
C HIS A 64 -15.86 -10.44 3.26
N ARG A 65 -15.93 -10.79 4.54
CA ARG A 65 -15.15 -11.89 5.13
C ARG A 65 -15.48 -13.25 4.53
N ARG A 66 -16.74 -13.52 4.17
CA ARG A 66 -17.11 -14.82 3.60
C ARG A 66 -16.24 -15.20 2.41
N PHE A 67 -15.80 -14.22 1.62
CA PHE A 67 -14.95 -14.45 0.46
C PHE A 67 -13.54 -14.93 0.82
N TRP A 68 -13.04 -14.66 2.02
CA TRP A 68 -11.69 -15.05 2.45
C TRP A 68 -11.50 -16.58 2.49
N ALA A 69 -12.58 -17.32 2.73
CA ALA A 69 -12.59 -18.79 2.79
C ALA A 69 -13.26 -19.45 1.57
N THR A 70 -13.67 -18.67 0.55
CA THR A 70 -14.21 -19.25 -0.68
C THR A 70 -13.11 -19.77 -1.59
N GLN A 71 -13.40 -20.78 -2.43
CA GLN A 71 -12.43 -21.28 -3.42
C GLN A 71 -11.89 -20.16 -4.32
N THR A 72 -12.74 -19.23 -4.75
CA THR A 72 -12.36 -18.10 -5.63
C THR A 72 -11.55 -17.04 -4.88
N GLY A 73 -11.93 -16.72 -3.64
CA GLY A 73 -11.25 -15.70 -2.83
C GLY A 73 -10.01 -16.21 -2.09
N TRP A 74 -9.86 -17.52 -1.90
CA TRP A 74 -8.73 -18.14 -1.21
C TRP A 74 -7.40 -17.75 -1.84
N ARG A 75 -7.32 -17.72 -3.18
CA ARG A 75 -6.11 -17.29 -3.89
C ARG A 75 -5.68 -15.87 -3.50
N THR A 76 -6.63 -14.95 -3.36
CA THR A 76 -6.34 -13.58 -2.93
C THR A 76 -6.06 -13.49 -1.44
N THR A 77 -6.67 -14.33 -0.61
CA THR A 77 -6.32 -14.48 0.81
C THR A 77 -4.86 -14.91 0.97
N VAL A 78 -4.42 -15.92 0.23
CA VAL A 78 -3.03 -16.40 0.25
C VAL A 78 -2.05 -15.29 -0.16
N ASN A 79 -2.41 -14.43 -1.12
CA ASN A 79 -1.58 -13.27 -1.48
C ASN A 79 -1.38 -12.31 -0.30
N VAL A 80 -2.41 -12.09 0.54
CA VAL A 80 -2.28 -11.26 1.75
C VAL A 80 -1.33 -11.92 2.74
N VAL A 81 -1.48 -13.23 2.99
CA VAL A 81 -0.58 -13.99 3.88
C VAL A 81 0.86 -13.93 3.40
N HIS A 82 1.10 -14.11 2.09
CA HIS A 82 2.42 -13.98 1.48
C HIS A 82 2.98 -12.56 1.60
N ALA A 83 2.18 -11.52 1.39
CA ALA A 83 2.63 -10.14 1.56
C ALA A 83 3.07 -9.85 3.01
N ILE A 84 2.36 -10.41 4.00
CA ILE A 84 2.73 -10.34 5.42
C ILE A 84 4.05 -11.06 5.66
N ARG A 85 4.18 -12.32 5.19
CA ARG A 85 5.42 -13.10 5.30
C ARG A 85 6.59 -12.34 4.71
N ASP A 86 6.47 -11.85 3.48
CA ASP A 86 7.54 -11.21 2.75
C ASP A 86 7.96 -9.88 3.41
N LEU A 87 7.04 -9.19 4.08
CA LEU A 87 7.35 -8.01 4.90
C LEU A 87 8.11 -8.40 6.19
N VAL A 88 7.64 -9.40 6.92
CA VAL A 88 8.20 -9.83 8.21
C VAL A 88 9.56 -10.49 8.03
N CYS A 89 9.71 -11.36 7.03
CA CYS A 89 10.92 -12.14 6.78
C CYS A 89 12.07 -11.33 6.15
N LYS A 90 11.92 -10.02 5.92
CA LYS A 90 13.02 -9.16 5.44
C LYS A 90 14.25 -9.16 6.35
N LYS A 91 14.05 -9.41 7.65
CA LYS A 91 15.11 -9.45 8.67
C LYS A 91 15.14 -10.83 9.33
N ASN A 92 16.33 -11.25 9.76
CA ASN A 92 16.54 -12.54 10.44
C ASN A 92 15.64 -12.71 11.68
N THR A 93 15.47 -11.66 12.48
CA THR A 93 14.56 -11.67 13.64
C THR A 93 13.12 -11.99 13.23
N GLY A 94 12.61 -11.33 12.17
CA GLY A 94 11.26 -11.57 11.68
C GLY A 94 11.10 -12.96 11.06
N LYS A 95 12.11 -13.45 10.34
CA LYS A 95 12.12 -14.83 9.81
C LYS A 95 12.02 -15.87 10.92
N LYS A 96 12.75 -15.68 12.03
CA LYS A 96 12.65 -16.56 13.20
C LYS A 96 11.23 -16.55 13.78
N LEU A 97 10.67 -15.36 14.04
CA LEU A 97 9.31 -15.22 14.57
C LEU A 97 8.25 -15.83 13.65
N TRP A 98 8.39 -15.66 12.33
CA TRP A 98 7.50 -16.27 11.35
C TRP A 98 7.56 -17.79 11.41
N ASN A 99 8.76 -18.36 11.44
CA ASN A 99 8.92 -19.81 11.53
C ASN A 99 8.33 -20.34 12.83
N ASP A 100 8.69 -19.75 13.98
CA ASP A 100 8.17 -20.17 15.29
C ASP A 100 6.62 -20.17 15.30
N LEU A 101 5.99 -19.16 14.69
CA LEU A 101 4.53 -19.10 14.49
C LEU A 101 4.01 -20.27 13.63
N ILE A 102 4.54 -20.47 12.42
CA ILE A 102 4.07 -21.54 11.53
C ILE A 102 4.28 -22.92 12.17
N MET A 103 5.39 -23.13 12.87
CA MET A 103 5.62 -24.36 13.63
C MET A 103 4.56 -24.54 14.73
N SER A 104 4.19 -23.49 15.48
CA SER A 104 3.13 -23.59 16.49
C SER A 104 1.75 -23.94 15.92
N GLU A 105 1.41 -23.40 14.75
CA GLU A 105 0.11 -23.66 14.09
C GLU A 105 0.03 -25.07 13.49
N VAL A 106 1.17 -25.59 12.99
CA VAL A 106 1.25 -26.95 12.40
C VAL A 106 1.32 -28.02 13.49
N CYS A 107 1.99 -27.73 14.60
CA CYS A 107 2.14 -28.68 15.70
C CYS A 107 0.90 -28.72 16.62
N GLY A 108 0.02 -27.72 16.53
CA GLY A 108 -1.19 -27.58 17.35
C GLY A 108 -0.89 -27.30 18.84
N PRO A 109 -1.87 -26.83 19.61
CA PRO A 109 -1.88 -27.00 21.06
C PRO A 109 -2.11 -28.47 21.46
#